data_AF-K5XLA4-F1
#
_entry.id   AF-K5XLA4-F1
#
_cell.length_a   1.000
_cell.length_b   1.000
_cell.length_c   1.000
_cell.angle_alpha   90.00
_cell.angle_beta   90.00
_cell.angle_gamma   90.00
#
_symmetry.space_group_name_H-M   'P 1'
#
loop_
_entity.id
_entity.type
_entity.pdbx_description
1 polymer ?
#
loop_
_entity_poly.entity_id
_entity_poly.type
_entity_poly.pdbx_seq_one_letter_code
_entity_poly.pdbx_strand_id
1 'polypeptide(L)'
;MDDDETELQNPFPSPPSHYTKYTTHNLKLLSLLRERSGDNVAETDQRQVLSDQSDVPDWQLTQLEKPRVDWILDEPDAYYNVFGEMWFVKEKIPSLADSGRSQLYPEDPKIDRRPALRSILRSLLVTYSALMSSLLLPPPPLASEIPPEYQRHVDWISLLTTNLMAAANDLRPVQARANLESMMRRQLEIRKEETQTMHEKCDALEAKLREIRASVANLSNHQTHHKQVGIISSTVTRRS
;
A
#
# COMPACT_ATOMS: atom_id res chain seq x y z
N MET A 1 19.39 -37.52 8.68
CA MET A 1 20.29 -37.84 9.80
C MET A 1 21.23 -36.66 10.05
N ASP A 2 21.97 -36.14 9.06
CA ASP A 2 22.81 -34.93 9.28
C ASP A 2 22.01 -33.60 9.24
N ASP A 3 20.93 -33.52 8.45
CA ASP A 3 20.08 -32.31 8.39
C ASP A 3 19.26 -32.11 9.68
N ASP A 4 18.83 -33.19 10.33
CA ASP A 4 17.99 -33.15 11.54
C ASP A 4 18.77 -32.60 12.77
N GLU A 5 20.08 -32.88 12.87
CA GLU A 5 20.93 -32.37 13.95
C GLU A 5 21.35 -30.90 13.76
N THR A 6 21.44 -30.44 12.51
CA THR A 6 21.76 -29.05 12.18
C THR A 6 20.55 -28.12 12.31
N GLU A 7 19.33 -28.62 12.08
CA GLU A 7 18.08 -27.91 12.41
C GLU A 7 17.96 -27.59 13.90
N LEU A 8 18.52 -28.43 14.78
CA LEU A 8 18.52 -28.23 16.24
C LEU A 8 19.42 -27.07 16.72
N GLN A 9 20.37 -26.60 15.91
CA GLN A 9 21.22 -25.44 16.24
C GLN A 9 20.74 -24.12 15.63
N ASN A 10 19.86 -24.17 14.64
CA ASN A 10 19.35 -22.97 13.97
C ASN A 10 17.99 -22.56 14.57
N PRO A 11 17.83 -21.35 15.12
CA PRO A 11 16.54 -20.88 15.65
C PRO A 11 15.48 -20.67 14.55
N PHE A 12 15.85 -20.72 13.28
CA PHE A 12 14.93 -20.58 12.15
C PHE A 12 14.69 -21.93 11.46
N PRO A 13 13.42 -22.26 11.14
CA PRO A 13 13.12 -23.46 10.38
C PRO A 13 13.78 -23.39 9.00
N SER A 14 14.21 -24.54 8.49
CA SER A 14 14.66 -24.68 7.11
C SER A 14 13.52 -24.32 6.15
N PRO A 15 13.82 -23.77 4.95
CA PRO A 15 12.79 -23.49 3.97
C PRO A 15 12.06 -24.78 3.54
N PRO A 16 10.79 -24.71 3.14
CA PRO A 16 10.02 -25.91 2.76
C PRO A 16 10.71 -26.71 1.67
N SER A 17 10.88 -28.03 1.84
CA SER A 17 11.64 -28.93 0.96
C SER A 17 11.37 -28.77 -0.55
N HIS A 18 10.16 -28.35 -0.92
CA HIS A 18 9.74 -28.05 -2.29
C HIS A 18 10.53 -26.91 -2.95
N TYR A 19 11.24 -26.05 -2.21
CA TYR A 19 12.01 -24.94 -2.79
C TYR A 19 13.06 -25.42 -3.81
N THR A 20 13.66 -26.59 -3.56
CA THR A 20 14.66 -27.22 -4.44
C THR A 20 14.10 -27.63 -5.81
N LYS A 21 12.77 -27.81 -5.90
CA LYS A 21 12.07 -28.21 -7.13
C LYS A 21 11.91 -27.05 -8.11
N TYR A 22 12.03 -25.79 -7.66
CA TYR A 22 11.90 -24.59 -8.48
C TYR A 22 13.17 -24.30 -9.31
N THR A 23 13.47 -25.17 -10.28
CA THR A 23 14.56 -24.98 -11.23
C THR A 23 14.07 -24.36 -12.53
N THR A 24 14.96 -23.68 -13.26
CA THR A 24 14.63 -23.11 -14.58
C THR A 24 14.23 -24.19 -15.60
N HIS A 25 14.76 -25.40 -15.45
CA HIS A 25 14.38 -26.56 -16.26
C HIS A 25 12.96 -27.02 -15.93
N ASN A 26 12.63 -27.24 -14.65
CA ASN A 26 11.31 -27.74 -14.25
C ASN A 26 10.19 -26.73 -14.56
N LEU A 27 10.49 -25.42 -14.48
CA LEU A 27 9.55 -24.38 -14.88
C LEU A 27 9.28 -24.38 -16.39
N LYS A 28 10.29 -24.68 -17.22
CA LYS A 28 10.10 -24.85 -18.67
C LYS A 28 9.27 -26.10 -18.96
N LEU A 29 9.54 -27.21 -18.28
CA LEU A 29 8.74 -28.43 -18.40
C LEU A 29 7.27 -28.17 -18.01
N LEU A 30 7.01 -27.42 -16.95
CA LEU A 30 5.64 -27.02 -16.57
C LEU A 30 4.98 -26.19 -17.68
N SER A 31 5.70 -25.22 -18.26
CA SER A 31 5.15 -24.40 -19.35
C SER A 31 4.80 -25.23 -20.59
N LEU A 32 5.65 -26.20 -20.94
CA LEU A 32 5.42 -27.14 -22.05
C LEU A 32 4.27 -28.10 -21.75
N LEU A 33 4.19 -28.60 -20.51
CA LEU A 33 3.08 -29.45 -20.08
C LEU A 33 1.76 -28.70 -20.22
N ARG A 34 1.71 -27.43 -19.79
CA ARG A 34 0.51 -26.58 -19.92
C ARG A 34 0.14 -26.32 -21.38
N GLU A 35 1.12 -26.05 -22.24
CA GLU A 35 0.87 -25.83 -23.67
C GLU A 35 0.25 -27.07 -24.34
N ARG A 36 0.68 -28.28 -23.93
CA ARG A 36 0.24 -29.55 -24.52
C ARG A 36 -1.02 -30.14 -23.90
N SER A 37 -1.22 -29.96 -22.60
CA SER A 37 -2.35 -30.53 -21.85
C SER A 37 -3.49 -29.55 -21.58
N GLY A 38 -3.31 -28.25 -21.89
CA GLY A 38 -4.32 -27.22 -21.65
C GLY A 38 -4.60 -27.04 -20.16
N ASP A 39 -5.88 -27.06 -19.77
CA ASP A 39 -6.32 -26.92 -18.37
C ASP A 39 -6.37 -28.25 -17.59
N ASN A 40 -6.21 -29.40 -18.25
CA ASN A 40 -6.27 -30.74 -17.61
C ASN A 40 -4.90 -31.24 -17.12
N VAL A 41 -4.03 -30.31 -16.70
CA VAL A 41 -2.64 -30.59 -16.27
C VAL A 41 -2.58 -31.55 -15.07
N ALA A 42 -3.61 -31.55 -14.22
CA ALA A 42 -3.67 -32.34 -12.99
C ALA A 42 -4.01 -33.84 -13.20
N GLU A 43 -4.71 -34.19 -14.27
CA GLU A 43 -5.17 -35.57 -14.55
C GLU A 43 -4.36 -36.26 -15.65
N THR A 44 -3.47 -35.53 -16.33
CA THR A 44 -2.72 -36.06 -17.47
C THR A 44 -1.38 -36.67 -17.01
N ASP A 45 -1.05 -37.85 -17.54
CA ASP A 45 0.25 -38.51 -17.32
C ASP A 45 1.39 -37.68 -17.92
N GLN A 46 2.10 -36.93 -17.06
CA GLN A 46 3.16 -36.00 -17.46
C GLN A 46 4.29 -36.65 -18.29
N ARG A 47 4.60 -37.92 -18.01
CA ARG A 47 5.63 -38.70 -18.73
C ARG A 47 5.23 -39.06 -20.15
N GLN A 48 3.93 -39.24 -20.42
CA GLN A 48 3.44 -39.52 -21.77
C GLN A 48 3.49 -38.25 -22.62
N VAL A 49 3.04 -37.13 -22.06
CA VAL A 49 2.99 -35.82 -22.73
C VAL A 49 4.38 -35.23 -22.99
N LEU A 50 5.34 -35.48 -22.09
CA LEU A 50 6.71 -34.98 -22.17
C LEU A 50 7.72 -36.08 -22.53
N SER A 51 7.30 -37.11 -23.25
CA SER A 51 8.15 -38.26 -23.63
C SER A 51 9.36 -37.88 -24.51
N ASP A 52 9.33 -36.70 -25.12
CA ASP A 52 10.38 -36.07 -25.92
C ASP A 52 11.43 -35.32 -25.10
N GLN A 53 11.18 -35.07 -23.81
CA GLN A 53 12.09 -34.34 -22.93
C GLN A 53 12.91 -35.31 -22.06
N SER A 54 14.19 -34.98 -21.85
CA SER A 54 15.05 -35.69 -20.90
C SER A 54 14.77 -35.23 -19.47
N ASP A 55 14.98 -36.10 -18.49
CA ASP A 55 14.96 -35.79 -17.05
C ASP A 55 13.61 -35.30 -16.49
N VAL A 56 12.49 -35.82 -17.00
CA VAL A 56 11.16 -35.57 -16.43
C VAL A 56 11.09 -36.11 -14.99
N PRO A 57 10.83 -35.26 -13.97
CA PRO A 57 10.81 -35.69 -12.58
C PRO A 57 9.67 -36.67 -12.24
N ASP A 58 9.86 -37.46 -11.18
CA ASP A 58 8.85 -38.41 -10.68
C ASP A 58 7.66 -37.74 -9.99
N TRP A 59 7.85 -36.53 -9.49
CA TRP A 59 6.83 -35.74 -8.80
C TRP A 59 6.04 -34.88 -9.79
N GLN A 60 4.78 -34.56 -9.44
CA GLN A 60 3.88 -33.84 -10.32
C GLN A 60 4.31 -32.38 -10.52
N LEU A 61 4.53 -31.97 -11.77
CA LEU A 61 4.97 -30.59 -12.11
C LEU A 61 3.96 -29.52 -11.65
N THR A 62 2.68 -29.86 -11.46
CA THR A 62 1.64 -28.96 -10.92
C THR A 62 1.96 -28.44 -9.50
N GLN A 63 2.85 -29.10 -8.75
CA GLN A 63 3.33 -28.59 -7.46
C GLN A 63 4.07 -27.24 -7.58
N LEU A 64 4.57 -26.89 -8.76
CA LEU A 64 5.23 -25.61 -9.03
C LEU A 64 4.24 -24.49 -9.34
N GLU A 65 2.95 -24.79 -9.46
CA GLU A 65 1.92 -23.79 -9.69
C GLU A 65 1.75 -22.88 -8.48
N LYS A 66 1.16 -21.70 -8.74
CA LYS A 66 0.80 -20.81 -7.66
C LYS A 66 -0.26 -21.51 -6.80
N PRO A 67 -0.18 -21.43 -5.47
CA PRO A 67 -1.24 -21.95 -4.62
C PRO A 67 -2.56 -21.26 -5.00
N ARG A 68 -3.65 -22.02 -5.01
CA ARG A 68 -4.97 -21.45 -5.26
C ARG A 68 -5.25 -20.45 -4.14
N VAL A 69 -5.59 -19.21 -4.46
CA VAL A 69 -5.94 -18.17 -3.46
C VAL A 69 -7.45 -18.06 -3.31
N ASP A 70 -8.20 -18.49 -4.33
CA ASP A 70 -9.65 -18.37 -4.41
C ASP A 70 -10.37 -19.16 -3.31
N TRP A 71 -9.82 -20.30 -2.90
CA TRP A 71 -10.35 -21.13 -1.81
C TRP A 71 -10.54 -20.39 -0.47
N ILE A 72 -9.74 -19.36 -0.20
CA ILE A 72 -9.82 -18.57 1.03
C ILE A 72 -11.03 -17.64 0.93
N LEU A 73 -11.36 -17.17 -0.27
CA LEU A 73 -12.46 -16.23 -0.51
C LEU A 73 -13.84 -16.92 -0.56
N ASP A 74 -13.87 -18.22 -0.82
CA ASP A 74 -15.09 -19.03 -0.85
C ASP A 74 -15.67 -19.27 0.55
N GLU A 75 -14.84 -19.19 1.60
CA GLU A 75 -15.31 -19.31 2.98
C GLU A 75 -16.09 -18.06 3.43
N PRO A 76 -17.22 -18.23 4.15
CA PRO A 76 -18.08 -17.12 4.55
C PRO A 76 -17.37 -16.08 5.43
N ASP A 77 -16.38 -16.50 6.21
CA ASP A 77 -15.51 -15.64 7.02
C ASP A 77 -14.03 -15.86 6.68
N ALA A 78 -13.69 -15.79 5.39
CA ALA A 78 -12.33 -15.84 4.83
C ALA A 78 -11.26 -15.33 5.81
N TYR A 79 -10.39 -16.23 6.29
CA TYR A 79 -9.33 -15.92 7.24
C TYR A 79 -8.03 -16.64 6.87
N TYR A 80 -6.92 -16.18 7.45
CA TYR A 80 -5.61 -16.81 7.35
C TYR A 80 -4.89 -16.67 8.70
N ASN A 81 -4.10 -17.68 9.07
CA ASN A 81 -3.39 -17.68 10.34
C ASN A 81 -1.95 -17.24 10.13
N VAL A 82 -1.48 -16.33 10.98
CA VAL A 82 -0.09 -15.84 10.99
C VAL A 82 0.41 -15.90 12.42
N PHE A 83 1.48 -16.68 12.67
CA PHE A 83 2.09 -16.84 14.00
C PHE A 83 1.11 -17.20 15.14
N GLY A 84 0.07 -17.99 14.83
CA GLY A 84 -0.94 -18.40 15.81
C GLY A 84 -2.08 -17.39 15.99
N GLU A 85 -2.04 -16.25 15.31
CA GLU A 85 -3.15 -15.30 15.27
C GLU A 85 -3.99 -15.49 14.01
N MET A 86 -5.32 -15.38 14.17
CA MET A 86 -6.27 -15.48 13.07
C MET A 86 -6.57 -14.09 12.50
N TRP A 87 -6.29 -13.91 11.21
CA TRP A 87 -6.49 -12.68 10.47
C TRP A 87 -7.59 -12.84 9.44
N PHE A 88 -8.60 -11.97 9.47
CA PHE A 88 -9.67 -11.99 8.48
C PHE A 88 -9.24 -11.27 7.19
N VAL A 89 -9.53 -11.86 6.04
CA VAL A 89 -9.26 -11.25 4.72
C VAL A 89 -10.09 -9.99 4.52
N LYS A 90 -11.33 -9.98 5.00
CA LYS A 90 -12.14 -8.77 5.12
C LYS A 90 -12.12 -8.32 6.57
N GLU A 91 -11.30 -7.31 6.86
CA GLU A 91 -11.19 -6.73 8.19
C GLU A 91 -12.53 -6.10 8.59
N LYS A 92 -13.28 -6.77 9.48
CA LYS A 92 -14.46 -6.22 10.14
C LYS A 92 -14.03 -5.74 11.53
N ILE A 93 -14.13 -4.45 11.79
CA ILE A 93 -13.92 -3.92 13.14
C ILE A 93 -15.14 -4.37 13.97
N PRO A 94 -14.97 -5.18 15.03
CA PRO A 94 -16.09 -5.63 15.83
C PRO A 94 -16.77 -4.43 16.47
N SER A 95 -18.10 -4.41 16.48
CA SER A 95 -18.83 -3.34 17.14
C SER A 95 -18.66 -3.44 18.67
N LEU A 96 -18.97 -2.35 19.37
CA LEU A 96 -18.99 -2.37 20.83
C LEU A 96 -20.01 -3.40 21.35
N ALA A 97 -21.17 -3.51 20.69
CA ALA A 97 -22.20 -4.48 21.03
C ALA A 97 -21.72 -5.93 20.84
N ASP A 98 -21.02 -6.23 19.74
CA ASP A 98 -20.45 -7.57 19.48
C ASP A 98 -19.39 -7.95 20.52
N SER A 99 -18.70 -6.96 21.07
CA SER A 99 -17.72 -7.13 22.16
C SER A 99 -18.35 -7.20 23.55
N GLY A 100 -19.69 -7.20 23.65
CA GLY A 100 -20.41 -7.15 24.93
C GLY A 100 -20.24 -5.84 25.71
N ARG A 101 -19.83 -4.75 25.04
CA ARG A 101 -19.56 -3.44 25.67
C ARG A 101 -20.70 -2.47 25.40
N SER A 102 -21.00 -1.63 26.40
CA SER A 102 -21.99 -0.56 26.25
C SER A 102 -21.45 0.57 25.39
N GLN A 103 -22.20 0.92 24.35
CA GLN A 103 -21.94 2.10 23.54
C GLN A 103 -22.54 3.36 24.20
N LEU A 104 -21.74 4.42 24.31
CA LEU A 104 -22.09 5.67 24.99
C LEU A 104 -22.33 6.84 24.03
N TYR A 105 -22.35 6.57 22.72
CA TYR A 105 -22.59 7.56 21.67
C TYR A 105 -23.64 7.04 20.67
N PRO A 106 -24.33 7.93 19.93
CA PRO A 106 -25.36 7.50 18.99
C PRO A 106 -24.85 6.53 17.92
N GLU A 107 -25.57 5.44 17.71
CA GLU A 107 -25.27 4.46 16.65
C GLU A 107 -25.46 5.05 15.25
N ASP A 108 -26.53 5.84 15.06
CA ASP A 108 -26.85 6.46 13.77
C ASP A 108 -25.70 7.37 13.29
N PRO A 109 -25.06 7.07 12.14
CA PRO A 109 -24.00 7.89 11.56
C PRO A 109 -24.45 9.29 11.16
N LYS A 110 -25.77 9.53 11.00
CA LYS A 110 -26.32 10.84 10.62
C LYS A 110 -26.32 11.84 11.79
N ILE A 111 -26.27 11.35 13.02
CA ILE A 111 -26.29 12.19 14.22
C ILE A 111 -24.87 12.65 14.53
N ASP A 112 -24.70 13.94 14.87
CA ASP A 112 -23.41 14.46 15.29
C ASP A 112 -22.96 13.80 16.61
N ARG A 113 -21.89 12.99 16.53
CA ARG A 113 -21.32 12.28 17.68
C ARG A 113 -20.44 13.18 18.56
N ARG A 114 -20.00 14.36 18.08
CA ARG A 114 -19.06 15.23 18.79
C ARG A 114 -19.51 15.63 20.20
N PRO A 115 -20.79 15.95 20.47
CA PRO A 115 -21.24 16.27 21.83
C PRO A 115 -21.10 15.09 22.79
N ALA A 116 -21.48 13.88 22.35
CA ALA A 116 -21.35 12.66 23.15
C ALA A 116 -19.87 12.34 23.44
N LEU A 117 -19.00 12.40 22.43
CA LEU A 117 -17.56 12.16 22.61
C LEU A 117 -16.91 13.18 23.53
N ARG A 118 -17.31 14.46 23.46
CA ARG A 118 -16.86 15.50 24.40
C ARG A 118 -17.35 15.23 25.82
N SER A 119 -18.57 14.72 26.00
CA SER A 119 -19.07 14.31 27.30
C SER A 119 -18.27 13.13 27.86
N ILE A 120 -18.03 12.10 27.05
CA ILE A 120 -17.19 10.94 27.41
C ILE A 120 -15.79 11.39 27.83
N LEU A 121 -15.15 12.29 27.06
CA LEU A 121 -13.83 12.83 27.39
C LEU A 121 -13.83 13.60 28.73
N ARG A 122 -14.85 14.43 28.97
CA ARG A 122 -14.99 15.14 30.25
C ARG A 122 -15.19 14.16 31.41
N SER A 123 -16.05 13.16 31.24
CA SER A 123 -16.25 12.09 32.22
C SER A 123 -14.97 11.30 32.48
N LEU A 124 -14.14 11.06 31.46
CA LEU A 124 -12.85 10.40 31.61
C LEU A 124 -11.90 11.21 32.48
N LEU A 125 -11.80 12.53 32.24
CA LEU A 125 -10.96 13.43 33.05
C LEU A 125 -11.42 13.51 34.51
N VAL A 126 -12.73 13.59 34.75
CA VAL A 126 -13.30 13.60 36.11
C VAL A 126 -13.09 12.26 36.80
N THR A 127 -13.26 11.15 36.08
CA THR A 127 -13.03 9.81 36.64
C THR A 127 -11.56 9.60 36.99
N TYR A 128 -10.65 10.14 36.17
CA TYR A 128 -9.21 10.09 36.44
C TYR A 128 -8.83 10.91 37.68
N SER A 129 -9.38 12.12 37.86
CA SER A 129 -9.12 12.89 39.08
C SER A 129 -9.69 12.20 40.33
N ALA A 130 -10.88 11.59 40.23
CA ALA A 130 -11.45 10.79 41.30
C ALA A 130 -10.60 9.55 41.61
N LEU A 131 -10.06 8.87 40.60
CA LEU A 131 -9.11 7.77 40.77
C LEU A 131 -7.90 8.23 41.58
N MET A 132 -7.26 9.35 41.21
CA MET A 132 -6.11 9.89 41.94
C MET A 132 -6.45 10.15 43.41
N SER A 133 -7.62 10.72 43.70
CA SER A 133 -8.10 10.92 45.06
C SER A 133 -8.31 9.59 45.81
N SER A 134 -8.89 8.58 45.14
CA SER A 134 -9.16 7.26 45.74
C SER A 134 -7.88 6.49 46.09
N LEU A 135 -6.79 6.71 45.34
CA LEU A 135 -5.49 6.08 45.60
C LEU A 135 -4.79 6.65 46.85
N LEU A 136 -5.18 7.84 47.29
CA LEU A 136 -4.68 8.45 48.53
C LEU A 136 -5.43 7.95 49.77
N LEU A 137 -6.53 7.21 49.60
CA LEU A 137 -7.27 6.62 50.70
C LEU A 137 -6.50 5.41 51.26
N PRO A 138 -6.60 5.14 52.57
CA PRO A 138 -6.00 3.95 53.15
C PRO A 138 -6.55 2.69 52.47
N PRO A 139 -5.72 1.66 52.25
CA PRO A 139 -6.17 0.42 51.63
C PRO A 139 -7.27 -0.23 52.49
N PRO A 140 -8.30 -0.82 51.86
CA PRO A 140 -9.38 -1.46 52.60
C PRO A 140 -8.85 -2.65 53.43
N PRO A 141 -9.48 -2.97 54.56
CA PRO A 141 -9.08 -4.11 55.38
C PRO A 141 -9.15 -5.41 54.57
N LEU A 142 -8.21 -6.33 54.82
CA LEU A 142 -8.12 -7.63 54.13
C LEU A 142 -9.39 -8.51 54.26
N ALA A 143 -10.27 -8.19 55.22
CA ALA A 143 -11.53 -8.89 55.46
C ALA A 143 -12.76 -8.22 54.81
N SER A 144 -12.58 -7.12 54.07
CA SER A 144 -13.67 -6.42 53.40
C SER A 144 -14.04 -7.11 52.09
N GLU A 145 -15.29 -7.53 51.94
CA GLU A 145 -15.85 -8.03 50.67
C GLU A 145 -16.17 -6.90 49.67
N ILE A 146 -16.10 -5.64 50.11
CA ILE A 146 -16.40 -4.48 49.27
C ILE A 146 -15.18 -4.18 48.40
N PRO A 147 -15.32 -4.16 47.05
CA PRO A 147 -14.22 -3.84 46.16
C PRO A 147 -13.72 -2.41 46.41
N PRO A 148 -12.40 -2.17 46.33
CA PRO A 148 -11.83 -0.84 46.50
C PRO A 148 -12.42 0.18 45.52
N GLU A 149 -12.56 1.43 45.95
CA GLU A 149 -13.14 2.49 45.12
C GLU A 149 -12.34 2.74 43.82
N TYR A 150 -11.00 2.60 43.87
CA TYR A 150 -10.14 2.74 42.69
C TYR A 150 -10.51 1.75 41.58
N GLN A 151 -10.97 0.53 41.92
CA GLN A 151 -11.30 -0.50 40.94
C GLN A 151 -12.48 -0.05 40.08
N ARG A 152 -13.52 0.51 40.72
CA ARG A 152 -14.67 1.10 40.02
C ARG A 152 -14.24 2.22 39.07
N HIS A 153 -13.31 3.07 39.49
CA HIS A 153 -12.80 4.14 38.62
C HIS A 153 -12.02 3.61 37.42
N VAL A 154 -11.21 2.56 37.61
CA VAL A 154 -10.49 1.88 36.52
C VAL A 154 -11.46 1.27 35.51
N ASP A 155 -12.52 0.61 35.97
CA ASP A 155 -13.54 0.03 35.09
C ASP A 155 -14.24 1.09 34.24
N TRP A 156 -14.61 2.22 34.86
CA TRP A 156 -15.18 3.37 34.13
C TRP A 156 -14.20 3.95 33.12
N ILE A 157 -12.93 4.13 33.48
CA ILE A 157 -11.89 4.61 32.56
C ILE A 157 -11.74 3.65 31.37
N SER A 158 -11.73 2.34 31.62
CA SER A 158 -11.65 1.32 30.56
C SER A 158 -12.84 1.40 29.60
N LEU A 159 -14.06 1.53 30.13
CA LEU A 159 -15.28 1.68 29.34
C LEU A 159 -15.27 2.96 28.48
N LEU A 160 -14.93 4.10 29.09
CA LEU A 160 -14.90 5.41 28.43
C LEU A 160 -13.84 5.43 27.33
N THR A 161 -12.64 4.90 27.62
CA THR A 161 -11.54 4.86 26.65
C THR A 161 -11.87 3.93 25.48
N THR A 162 -12.45 2.76 25.75
CA THR A 162 -12.87 1.84 24.68
C THR A 162 -13.92 2.46 23.77
N ASN A 163 -14.87 3.22 24.34
CA ASN A 163 -15.85 3.98 23.56
C ASN A 163 -15.21 5.06 22.67
N LEU A 164 -14.20 5.78 23.17
CA LEU A 164 -13.46 6.76 22.36
C LEU A 164 -12.68 6.08 21.23
N MET A 165 -12.03 4.94 21.51
CA MET A 165 -11.31 4.17 20.49
C MET A 165 -12.26 3.65 19.40
N ALA A 166 -13.40 3.08 19.78
CA ALA A 166 -14.40 2.60 18.83
C ALA A 166 -14.92 3.74 17.93
N ALA A 167 -15.26 4.89 18.52
CA ALA A 167 -15.71 6.05 17.75
C ALA A 167 -14.63 6.60 16.79
N ALA A 168 -13.34 6.53 17.17
CA ALA A 168 -12.23 6.89 16.29
C ALA A 168 -12.06 5.86 15.16
N ASN A 169 -12.21 4.57 15.46
CA ASN A 169 -12.16 3.50 14.46
C ASN A 169 -13.26 3.65 13.40
N ASP A 170 -14.48 4.01 13.82
CA ASP A 170 -15.59 4.29 12.90
C ASP A 170 -15.29 5.44 11.91
N LEU A 171 -14.40 6.36 12.27
CA LEU A 171 -14.04 7.51 11.42
C LEU A 171 -12.97 7.16 10.37
N ARG A 172 -12.25 6.04 10.51
CA ARG A 172 -11.15 5.66 9.60
C ARG A 172 -11.56 5.63 8.12
N PRO A 173 -12.73 5.07 7.71
CA PRO A 173 -13.12 5.07 6.30
C PRO A 173 -13.35 6.48 5.74
N VAL A 174 -13.91 7.38 6.55
CA VAL A 174 -14.13 8.78 6.16
C VAL A 174 -12.79 9.51 6.03
N GLN A 175 -11.88 9.30 6.99
CA GLN A 175 -10.54 9.86 6.95
C GLN A 175 -9.76 9.37 5.72
N ALA A 176 -9.83 8.09 5.39
CA ALA A 176 -9.17 7.53 4.21
C ALA A 176 -9.65 8.19 2.90
N ARG A 177 -10.96 8.43 2.78
CA ARG A 177 -11.54 9.15 1.63
C ARG A 177 -11.06 10.60 1.57
N ALA A 178 -11.07 11.32 2.70
CA ALA A 178 -10.59 12.70 2.75
C ALA A 178 -9.09 12.80 2.41
N ASN A 179 -8.28 11.85 2.88
CA ASN A 179 -6.86 11.76 2.56
C ASN A 179 -6.64 11.51 1.06
N LEU A 180 -7.41 10.58 0.47
CA LEU A 180 -7.35 10.30 -0.97
C LEU A 180 -7.74 11.54 -1.80
N GLU A 181 -8.82 12.23 -1.41
CA GLU A 181 -9.25 13.46 -2.06
C GLU A 181 -8.16 14.54 -2.01
N SER A 182 -7.55 14.74 -0.84
CA SER A 182 -6.45 15.69 -0.66
C SER A 182 -5.25 15.32 -1.54
N MET A 183 -4.87 14.05 -1.58
CA MET A 183 -3.79 13.56 -2.44
C MET A 183 -4.09 13.82 -3.92
N MET A 184 -5.30 13.52 -4.39
CA MET A 184 -5.70 13.74 -5.78
C MET A 184 -5.72 15.23 -6.15
N ARG A 185 -6.20 16.09 -5.25
CA ARG A 185 -6.13 17.55 -5.44
C ARG A 185 -4.68 18.02 -5.58
N ARG A 186 -3.78 17.53 -4.72
CA ARG A 186 -2.35 17.85 -4.81
C ARG A 186 -1.72 17.36 -6.12
N GLN A 187 -2.08 16.16 -6.59
CA GLN A 187 -1.62 15.66 -7.88
C GLN A 187 -2.08 16.55 -9.05
N LEU A 188 -3.31 17.06 -9.02
CA LEU A 188 -3.80 17.97 -10.05
C LEU A 188 -3.04 19.31 -10.03
N GLU A 189 -2.74 19.85 -8.84
CA GLU A 189 -1.93 21.06 -8.71
C GLU A 189 -0.53 20.88 -9.30
N ILE A 190 0.15 19.80 -8.93
CA ILE A 190 1.48 19.47 -9.46
C ILE A 190 1.43 19.36 -10.99
N ARG A 191 0.45 18.66 -11.55
CA ARG A 191 0.30 18.52 -13.01
C ARG A 191 0.11 19.87 -13.70
N LYS A 192 -0.63 20.80 -13.08
CA LYS A 192 -0.82 22.17 -13.61
C LYS A 192 0.48 22.97 -13.56
N GLU A 193 1.19 22.93 -12.44
CA GLU A 193 2.50 23.58 -12.27
C GLU A 193 3.53 23.06 -13.29
N GLU A 194 3.59 21.74 -13.49
CA GLU A 194 4.45 21.10 -14.49
C GLU A 194 4.09 21.53 -15.92
N THR A 195 2.78 21.57 -16.23
CA THR A 195 2.30 21.99 -17.54
C THR A 195 2.64 23.45 -17.81
N GLN A 196 2.43 24.33 -16.83
CA GLN A 196 2.79 25.74 -16.93
C GLN A 196 4.29 25.91 -17.15
N THR A 197 5.11 25.21 -16.35
CA THR A 197 6.58 25.23 -16.49
C THR A 197 7.02 24.75 -17.88
N MET A 198 6.34 23.73 -18.43
CA MET A 198 6.61 23.25 -19.79
C MET A 198 6.29 24.33 -20.83
N HIS A 199 5.13 24.99 -20.72
CA HIS A 199 4.73 26.06 -21.64
C HIS A 199 5.70 27.23 -21.58
N GLU A 200 6.09 27.68 -20.38
CA GLU A 200 7.09 28.74 -20.20
C GLU A 200 8.44 28.40 -20.85
N LYS A 201 8.88 27.14 -20.74
CA LYS A 201 10.11 26.66 -21.40
C LYS A 201 9.96 26.59 -22.92
N CYS A 202 8.82 26.14 -23.44
CA CYS A 202 8.53 26.11 -24.87
C CYS A 202 8.52 27.53 -25.47
N ASP A 203 7.86 28.48 -24.80
CA ASP A 203 7.81 29.89 -25.21
C ASP A 203 9.21 30.51 -25.24
N ALA A 204 10.02 30.22 -24.20
CA ALA A 204 11.41 30.68 -24.14
C ALA A 204 12.28 30.08 -25.26
N LEU A 205 12.09 28.79 -25.59
CA LEU A 205 12.78 28.13 -26.69
C LEU A 205 12.37 28.71 -28.05
N GLU A 206 11.07 28.95 -28.25
CA GLU A 206 10.55 29.52 -29.48
C GLU A 206 11.07 30.95 -29.70
N ALA A 207 11.11 31.77 -28.65
CA ALA A 207 11.68 33.10 -28.69
C ALA A 207 13.17 33.07 -29.08
N LYS A 208 13.96 32.16 -28.48
CA LYS A 208 15.38 31.98 -28.85
C LYS A 208 15.56 31.49 -30.29
N LEU A 209 14.72 30.56 -30.75
CA LEU A 209 14.76 30.09 -32.14
C LEU A 209 14.42 31.21 -33.13
N ARG A 210 13.46 32.08 -32.79
CA ARG A 210 13.13 33.27 -33.60
C ARG A 210 14.31 34.24 -33.66
N GLU A 211 14.99 34.49 -32.53
CA GLU A 211 16.19 35.33 -32.48
C GLU A 211 17.31 34.78 -33.36
N ILE A 212 17.59 33.47 -33.27
CA ILE A 212 18.61 32.81 -34.10
C ILE A 212 18.22 32.86 -35.60
N ARG A 213 16.95 32.65 -35.94
CA ARG A 213 16.50 32.77 -37.34
C ARG A 213 16.68 34.21 -37.86
N ALA A 214 16.38 35.21 -37.04
CA ALA A 214 16.58 36.61 -37.40
C ALA A 214 18.06 36.94 -37.59
N SER A 215 18.95 36.43 -36.73
CA SER A 215 20.40 36.65 -36.87
C SER A 215 20.97 35.97 -38.13
N VAL A 216 20.54 34.75 -38.46
CA VAL A 216 20.91 34.05 -39.70
C VAL A 216 20.41 34.78 -40.95
N ALA A 217 19.17 35.29 -40.94
CA ALA A 217 18.64 36.08 -42.04
C ALA A 217 19.48 37.36 -42.27
N ASN A 218 19.85 38.06 -41.20
CA ASN A 218 20.71 39.24 -41.26
C ASN A 218 22.12 38.91 -41.81
N LEU A 219 22.70 37.78 -41.43
CA LEU A 219 23.99 37.29 -41.96
C LEU A 219 23.92 36.98 -43.46
N SER A 220 22.84 36.34 -43.92
CA SER A 220 22.64 36.04 -45.35
C SER A 220 22.49 37.31 -46.21
N ASN A 221 21.79 38.33 -45.68
CA ASN A 221 21.65 39.63 -46.35
C ASN A 221 22.99 40.40 -46.43
N HIS A 222 23.87 40.25 -45.43
CA HIS A 222 25.21 40.83 -45.51
C HIS A 222 26.10 40.12 -46.54
N GLN A 223 26.00 38.80 -46.71
CA GLN A 223 26.76 38.05 -47.71
C GLN A 223 26.31 38.34 -49.16
N THR A 224 25.02 38.55 -49.40
CA THR A 224 24.52 38.97 -50.73
C THR A 224 24.97 40.39 -51.07
N HIS A 225 24.96 41.32 -50.11
CA HIS A 225 25.49 42.67 -50.31
C HIS A 225 26.99 42.67 -50.61
N HIS A 226 27.79 41.83 -49.92
CA HIS A 226 29.23 41.75 -50.15
C HIS A 226 29.59 41.10 -51.50
N LYS A 227 28.77 40.15 -52.00
CA LYS A 227 28.92 39.60 -53.37
C LYS A 227 28.53 40.61 -54.45
N GLN A 228 27.48 41.41 -54.26
CA GLN A 228 27.11 42.47 -55.20
C GLN A 228 28.18 43.57 -55.28
N VAL A 229 28.74 44.00 -54.15
CA VAL A 229 29.82 45.00 -54.13
C VAL A 229 31.11 44.46 -54.73
N GLY A 230 31.45 43.18 -54.51
CA GLY A 230 32.60 42.53 -55.14
C GLY A 230 32.48 42.40 -56.67
N ILE A 231 31.27 42.11 -57.18
CA ILE A 231 31.00 42.06 -58.63
C ILE A 231 31.12 43.45 -59.25
N ILE A 232 30.60 44.49 -58.60
CA ILE A 232 30.69 45.88 -59.08
C ILE A 232 32.14 46.41 -59.06
N SER A 233 32.94 46.02 -58.08
CA SER A 233 34.36 46.40 -58.03
C SER A 233 35.19 45.75 -59.14
N SER A 234 34.89 44.48 -59.48
CA SER A 234 35.60 43.75 -60.55
C SER A 234 35.28 44.21 -61.97
N THR A 235 34.11 44.83 -62.20
CA THR A 235 33.71 45.36 -63.51
C THR A 235 34.26 46.76 -63.79
N VAL A 236 34.59 47.53 -62.75
CA VAL A 236 35.17 48.88 -62.89
C VAL A 236 36.67 48.85 -63.25
N THR A 237 37.42 47.82 -62.86
CA THR A 237 38.87 47.73 -63.16
C THR A 237 39.21 47.25 -64.58
N ARG A 238 38.22 46.84 -65.40
CA ARG A 238 38.45 46.32 -66.77
C ARG A 238 38.06 47.29 -67.90
N ARG A 239 37.94 48.58 -67.59
CA ARG A 239 37.80 49.68 -68.55
C ARG A 239 38.75 50.82 -68.18
N SER A 240 40.02 50.66 -68.51
CA SER A 240 41.02 51.72 -68.75
C SER A 240 42.16 51.09 -69.53
#